data_AF-A0A174INP8-F1
#
_entry.id   AF-A0A174INP8-F1
#
_cell.length_a   1.000
_cell.length_b   1.000
_cell.length_c   1.000
_cell.angle_alpha   90.00
_cell.angle_beta   90.00
_cell.angle_gamma   90.00
#
_symmetry.space_group_name_H-M   'P 1'
#
loop_
_entity.id
_entity.type
_entity.pdbx_description
1 polymer ?
#
loop_
_entity_poly.entity_id
_entity_poly.type
_entity_poly.pdbx_seq_one_letter_code
_entity_poly.pdbx_strand_id
1 'polypeptide(L)'
;MSTTYYIANRKRKKECEEFKKFWEEEWFPEIIDKLYQFCTGTNGEIVNKDLAESITEDKMCGLSCTPLSDTLYEEAFLTVNKSGVFWHKCEVEGVLLNSLEELIKFFSKKANQETYSLEDQNGRVCTLNDLLRELSRK
;
A
#
# COMPACT_ATOMS: atom_id res chain seq x y z
N MET A 1 -11.92 7.75 -18.15
CA MET A 1 -10.86 7.09 -17.38
C MET A 1 -10.07 8.18 -16.68
N SER A 2 -9.86 8.02 -15.38
CA SER A 2 -9.08 8.89 -14.53
C SER A 2 -7.91 8.07 -14.02
N THR A 3 -6.71 8.62 -14.04
CA THR A 3 -5.51 7.99 -13.51
C THR A 3 -4.92 8.90 -12.44
N THR A 4 -4.83 8.42 -11.21
CA THR A 4 -4.08 9.09 -10.13
C THR A 4 -2.67 8.52 -10.07
N TYR A 5 -1.70 9.41 -9.87
CA TYR A 5 -0.30 9.10 -9.70
C TYR A 5 0.17 9.46 -8.30
N TYR A 6 1.09 8.66 -7.81
CA TYR A 6 1.61 8.68 -6.46
C TYR A 6 3.13 8.82 -6.47
N ILE A 7 3.66 9.47 -5.45
CA ILE A 7 5.08 9.39 -5.11
C ILE A 7 5.19 8.40 -3.97
N ALA A 8 5.89 7.30 -4.22
CA ALA A 8 6.08 6.23 -3.26
C ALA A 8 7.53 6.24 -2.74
N ASN A 9 7.71 6.16 -1.43
CA ASN A 9 9.01 5.94 -0.82
C ASN A 9 9.37 4.45 -0.89
N ARG A 10 10.41 4.11 -1.65
CA ARG A 10 10.81 2.73 -1.96
C ARG A 10 11.16 1.93 -0.71
N LYS A 11 11.85 2.55 0.25
CA LYS A 11 12.27 1.87 1.49
C LYS A 11 11.06 1.57 2.37
N ARG A 12 10.19 2.55 2.59
CA ARG A 12 8.97 2.37 3.39
C ARG A 12 8.02 1.38 2.74
N LYS A 13 7.88 1.42 1.42
CA LYS A 13 7.07 0.46 0.66
C LYS A 13 7.57 -0.96 0.88
N LYS A 14 8.87 -1.19 0.70
CA LYS A 14 9.48 -2.50 0.94
C LYS A 14 9.26 -3.00 2.37
N GLU A 15 9.46 -2.14 3.37
CA GLU A 15 9.21 -2.47 4.79
C GLU A 15 7.74 -2.83 5.03
N CYS A 16 6.80 -2.07 4.45
CA CYS A 16 5.38 -2.38 4.54
C CYS A 16 5.08 -3.71 3.87
N GLU A 17 5.52 -3.94 2.64
CA GLU A 17 5.31 -5.20 1.90
C GLU A 17 5.86 -6.43 2.65
N GLU A 18 7.05 -6.33 3.23
CA GLU A 18 7.63 -7.38 4.08
C GLU A 18 6.75 -7.66 5.30
N PHE A 19 6.23 -6.62 5.96
CA PHE A 19 5.30 -6.79 7.08
C PHE A 19 3.96 -7.37 6.64
N LYS A 20 3.40 -6.93 5.50
CA LYS A 20 2.15 -7.51 4.95
C LYS A 20 2.31 -9.01 4.75
N LYS A 21 3.42 -9.41 4.14
CA LYS A 21 3.75 -10.81 3.91
C LYS A 21 3.85 -11.59 5.22
N PHE A 22 4.63 -11.10 6.19
CA PHE A 22 4.73 -11.72 7.50
C PHE A 22 3.35 -11.85 8.18
N TRP A 23 2.53 -10.80 8.14
CA TRP A 23 1.20 -10.81 8.75
C TRP A 23 0.30 -11.88 8.14
N GLU A 24 0.20 -11.90 6.81
CA GLU A 24 -0.77 -12.70 6.06
C GLU A 24 -0.32 -14.15 5.88
N GLU A 25 0.97 -14.40 5.72
CA GLU A 25 1.51 -15.74 5.44
C GLU A 25 2.04 -16.47 6.68
N GLU A 26 2.45 -15.75 7.73
CA GLU A 26 3.06 -16.35 8.92
C GLU A 26 2.24 -16.11 10.19
N TRP A 27 2.09 -14.85 10.60
CA TRP A 27 1.51 -14.50 11.89
C TRP A 27 0.04 -14.89 12.01
N PHE A 28 -0.81 -14.46 11.07
CA PHE A 28 -2.25 -14.75 11.13
C PHE A 28 -2.53 -16.26 11.06
N PRO A 29 -1.95 -17.02 10.12
CA PRO A 29 -2.09 -18.48 10.12
C PRO A 29 -1.62 -19.15 11.41
N GLU A 30 -0.50 -18.73 12.01
CA GLU A 30 0.00 -19.31 13.26
C GLU A 30 -0.95 -19.07 14.44
N ILE A 31 -1.56 -17.88 14.53
CA ILE A 31 -2.55 -17.56 15.56
C ILE A 31 -3.80 -18.44 15.41
N ILE A 32 -4.28 -18.63 14.18
CA ILE A 32 -5.42 -19.51 13.89
C ILE A 32 -5.07 -20.96 14.26
N ASP A 33 -3.92 -21.47 13.84
CA ASP A 33 -3.50 -22.84 14.17
C ASP A 33 -3.43 -23.08 15.68
N LYS A 34 -2.86 -22.15 16.46
CA LYS A 34 -2.83 -22.24 17.92
C LYS A 34 -4.22 -22.27 18.55
N LEU A 35 -5.17 -21.50 18.04
CA LEU A 35 -6.56 -21.52 18.49
C LEU A 35 -7.19 -22.90 18.24
N TYR A 36 -7.06 -23.43 17.03
CA TYR A 36 -7.59 -24.75 16.67
C TYR A 36 -6.95 -25.87 17.49
N GLN A 37 -5.64 -25.84 17.70
CA GLN A 37 -4.92 -26.80 18.54
C GLN A 37 -5.42 -26.79 19.97
N PHE A 38 -5.58 -25.60 20.58
CA PHE A 38 -6.08 -25.47 21.95
C PHE A 38 -7.51 -26.00 22.09
N CYS A 39 -8.40 -25.60 21.19
CA CYS A 39 -9.80 -26.02 21.21
C CYS A 39 -9.95 -27.52 20.95
N THR A 40 -9.23 -28.07 19.97
CA THR A 40 -9.27 -29.51 19.65
C THR A 40 -8.58 -30.35 20.73
N GLY A 41 -7.53 -29.84 21.36
CA GLY A 41 -6.87 -30.50 22.49
C GLY A 41 -7.72 -30.54 23.75
N THR A 42 -8.50 -29.47 24.00
CA THR A 42 -9.45 -29.43 25.12
C THR A 42 -10.64 -30.36 24.88
N ASN A 43 -11.21 -30.33 23.67
CA ASN A 43 -12.33 -31.17 23.22
C ASN A 43 -13.48 -31.29 24.24
N GLY A 44 -13.83 -30.18 24.88
CA GLY A 44 -14.89 -30.12 25.87
C GLY A 44 -16.27 -29.90 25.26
N GLU A 45 -17.29 -29.80 26.11
CA GLU A 45 -18.66 -29.50 25.67
C GLU A 45 -18.77 -28.13 24.97
N ILE A 46 -18.01 -27.14 25.43
CA ILE A 46 -18.04 -25.75 24.93
C ILE A 46 -16.76 -25.41 24.18
N VAL A 47 -15.60 -25.71 24.76
CA VAL A 47 -14.29 -25.41 24.16
C VAL A 47 -13.87 -26.60 23.30
N ASN A 48 -14.24 -26.53 22.02
CA ASN A 48 -14.02 -27.57 21.02
C ASN A 48 -13.78 -26.94 19.63
N LYS A 49 -13.62 -27.79 18.62
CA LYS A 49 -13.36 -27.38 17.23
C LYS A 49 -14.41 -26.41 16.69
N ASP A 50 -15.69 -26.61 16.99
CA ASP A 50 -16.78 -25.77 16.50
C ASP A 50 -16.66 -24.33 17.05
N LEU A 51 -16.21 -24.18 18.30
CA LEU A 51 -15.91 -22.86 18.86
C LEU A 51 -14.74 -22.17 18.14
N ALA A 52 -13.69 -22.91 17.76
CA ALA A 52 -12.56 -22.34 17.01
C ALA A 52 -12.98 -21.87 15.61
N GLU A 53 -13.85 -22.63 14.93
CA GLU A 53 -14.45 -22.27 13.64
C GLU A 53 -15.26 -20.97 13.76
N SER A 54 -16.19 -20.88 14.71
CA SER A 54 -17.00 -19.67 14.90
C SER A 54 -16.15 -18.45 15.24
N ILE A 55 -15.13 -18.57 16.10
CA ILE A 55 -14.23 -17.44 16.39
C ILE A 55 -13.48 -16.99 15.13
N THR A 56 -12.97 -17.94 14.36
CA THR A 56 -12.19 -17.65 13.15
C THR A 56 -13.04 -16.94 12.09
N GLU A 57 -14.23 -17.48 11.81
CA GLU A 57 -15.14 -16.96 10.79
C GLU A 57 -15.82 -15.65 11.21
N ASP A 58 -16.33 -15.57 12.45
CA ASP A 58 -17.15 -14.44 12.90
C ASP A 58 -16.34 -13.27 13.48
N LYS A 59 -15.15 -13.54 14.05
CA LYS A 59 -14.38 -12.55 14.81
C LYS A 59 -13.03 -12.22 14.21
N MET A 60 -12.39 -13.17 13.52
CA MET A 60 -11.02 -13.00 13.02
C MET A 60 -10.93 -12.81 11.51
N CYS A 61 -12.00 -13.01 10.73
CA CYS A 61 -11.97 -12.89 9.27
C CYS A 61 -11.44 -11.53 8.77
N GLY A 62 -11.74 -10.43 9.47
CA GLY A 62 -11.25 -9.09 9.13
C GLY A 62 -9.77 -8.85 9.43
N LEU A 63 -9.11 -9.78 10.14
CA LEU A 63 -7.70 -9.69 10.51
C LEU A 63 -6.80 -10.50 9.57
N SER A 64 -7.36 -11.23 8.60
CA SER A 64 -6.57 -12.01 7.65
C SER A 64 -5.74 -11.13 6.72
N CYS A 65 -6.15 -9.89 6.51
CA CYS A 65 -5.38 -8.88 5.80
C CYS A 65 -4.66 -7.98 6.79
N THR A 66 -3.48 -7.51 6.39
CA THR A 66 -2.70 -6.58 7.19
C THR A 66 -3.46 -5.26 7.48
N PRO A 67 -3.35 -4.69 8.69
CA PRO A 67 -3.96 -3.40 9.02
C PRO A 67 -3.15 -2.19 8.51
N LEU A 68 -2.11 -2.40 7.69
CA LEU A 68 -1.31 -1.31 7.14
C LEU A 68 -2.03 -0.60 5.98
N SER A 69 -1.92 0.73 5.97
CA SER A 69 -2.39 1.56 4.87
C SER A 69 -1.24 1.91 3.92
N ASP A 70 -1.53 1.92 2.62
CA ASP A 70 -0.55 2.31 1.59
C ASP A 70 -0.11 3.77 1.74
N THR A 71 -0.94 4.62 2.35
CA THR A 71 -0.61 6.03 2.66
C THR A 71 0.60 6.19 3.58
N LEU A 72 1.12 5.12 4.18
CA LEU A 72 2.35 5.13 4.97
C LEU A 72 3.60 5.29 4.09
N TYR A 73 3.53 4.88 2.83
CA TYR A 73 4.66 4.94 1.92
C TYR A 73 4.36 5.70 0.63
N GLU A 74 3.10 5.94 0.26
CA GLU A 74 2.74 6.68 -0.95
C GLU A 74 1.81 7.88 -0.69
N GLU A 75 1.98 8.93 -1.48
CA GLU A 75 1.13 10.11 -1.45
C GLU A 75 0.71 10.50 -2.87
N ALA A 76 -0.59 10.77 -3.05
CA ALA A 76 -1.13 11.20 -4.33
C ALA A 76 -0.67 12.63 -4.64
N PHE A 77 -0.09 12.85 -5.82
CA PHE A 77 0.39 14.17 -6.23
C PHE A 77 -0.26 14.69 -7.52
N LEU A 78 -0.88 13.81 -8.30
CA LEU A 78 -1.41 14.17 -9.62
C LEU A 78 -2.58 13.27 -10.02
N THR A 79 -3.64 13.85 -10.57
CA THR A 79 -4.72 13.13 -11.25
C THR A 79 -4.90 13.65 -12.66
N VAL A 80 -4.92 12.74 -13.63
CA VAL A 80 -5.19 13.03 -15.04
C VAL A 80 -6.54 12.43 -15.42
N ASN A 81 -7.47 13.27 -15.89
CA ASN A 81 -8.80 12.83 -16.31
C ASN A 81 -9.23 13.51 -17.63
N LYS A 82 -10.51 13.39 -18.02
CA LYS A 82 -11.03 14.00 -19.27
C LYS A 82 -10.99 15.54 -19.24
N SER A 83 -11.09 16.14 -18.07
CA SER A 83 -11.13 17.59 -17.87
C SER A 83 -9.75 18.23 -17.78
N GLY A 84 -8.68 17.42 -17.72
CA GLY A 84 -7.30 17.90 -17.69
C GLY A 84 -6.47 17.27 -16.60
N VAL A 85 -5.48 18.04 -16.14
CA VAL A 85 -4.43 17.65 -15.19
C VAL A 85 -4.66 18.38 -13.87
N PHE A 86 -4.75 17.65 -12.77
CA PHE A 86 -5.04 18.17 -11.44
C PHE A 86 -3.90 17.81 -10.50
N TRP A 87 -3.16 18.82 -10.03
CA TRP A 87 -2.08 18.63 -9.05
C TRP A 87 -2.67 18.64 -7.63
N HIS A 88 -2.27 17.65 -6.84
CA HIS A 88 -2.60 17.58 -5.42
C HIS A 88 -1.51 18.29 -4.62
N LYS A 89 -1.88 18.80 -3.44
CA LYS A 89 -0.90 19.37 -2.51
C LYS A 89 -0.13 18.22 -1.85
N CYS A 90 0.95 17.77 -2.48
CA CYS A 90 1.83 16.72 -1.98
C CYS A 90 3.13 17.33 -1.46
N GLU A 91 3.51 17.03 -0.22
CA GLU A 91 4.72 17.55 0.41
C GLU A 91 5.66 16.42 0.80
N VAL A 92 6.76 16.29 0.08
CA VAL A 92 7.75 15.24 0.28
C VAL A 92 9.03 15.85 0.84
N GLU A 93 9.37 15.52 2.08
CA GLU A 93 10.56 16.02 2.79
C GLU A 93 10.69 17.56 2.76
N GLY A 94 9.57 18.26 2.96
CA GLY A 94 9.53 19.73 2.93
C GLY A 94 9.54 20.34 1.52
N VAL A 95 9.46 19.51 0.47
CA VAL A 95 9.32 19.97 -0.92
C VAL A 95 7.87 19.81 -1.34
N LEU A 96 7.23 20.94 -1.67
CA LEU A 96 5.89 20.96 -2.23
C LEU A 96 5.91 20.63 -3.71
N LEU A 97 5.23 19.54 -4.10
CA LEU A 97 5.13 19.05 -5.47
C LEU A 97 3.74 19.36 -6.01
N ASN A 98 3.60 20.54 -6.62
CA ASN A 98 2.32 21.06 -7.15
C ASN A 98 2.36 21.44 -8.63
N SER A 99 3.45 21.11 -9.33
CA SER A 99 3.65 21.42 -10.74
C SER A 99 4.63 20.44 -11.39
N LEU A 100 4.63 20.41 -12.73
CA LEU A 100 5.55 19.58 -13.49
C LEU A 100 7.00 20.02 -13.33
N GLU A 101 7.24 21.33 -13.23
CA GLU A 101 8.57 21.90 -13.04
C GLU A 101 9.17 21.48 -11.70
N GLU A 102 8.39 21.55 -10.62
CA GLU A 102 8.84 21.09 -9.30
C GLU A 102 9.03 19.57 -9.27
N LEU A 103 8.20 18.80 -9.98
CA LEU A 103 8.39 17.35 -10.11
C LEU A 103 9.71 17.01 -10.83
N ILE A 104 9.98 17.65 -11.96
CA ILE A 104 11.23 17.47 -12.72
C ILE A 104 12.42 17.86 -11.85
N LYS A 105 12.36 19.00 -11.15
CA LYS A 105 13.41 19.48 -10.26
C LYS A 105 13.62 18.54 -9.07
N PHE A 106 12.56 17.98 -8.51
CA PHE A 106 12.65 16.98 -7.44
C PHE A 106 13.36 15.72 -7.91
N PHE A 107 12.94 15.16 -9.06
CA PHE A 107 13.58 13.97 -9.63
C PHE A 107 14.91 14.25 -10.35
N SER A 108 15.34 15.50 -10.49
CA SER A 108 16.69 15.82 -11.01
C SER A 108 17.80 15.43 -10.02
N LYS A 109 17.46 15.27 -8.73
CA LYS A 109 18.39 14.84 -7.68
C LYS A 109 18.48 13.32 -7.65
N LYS A 110 19.69 12.78 -7.81
CA LYS A 110 19.94 11.33 -7.78
C LYS A 110 19.41 10.66 -6.50
N ALA A 111 19.64 11.28 -5.34
CA ALA A 111 19.14 10.76 -4.06
C ALA A 111 17.61 10.60 -4.03
N ASN A 112 16.86 11.49 -4.70
CA ASN A 112 15.41 11.40 -4.77
C ASN A 112 14.95 10.29 -5.71
N GLN A 113 15.65 10.06 -6.82
CA GLN A 113 15.38 8.92 -7.72
C GLN A 113 15.63 7.57 -7.04
N GLU A 114 16.64 7.51 -6.18
CA GLU A 114 16.99 6.31 -5.39
C GLU A 114 16.00 6.07 -4.24
N THR A 115 15.42 7.13 -3.67
CA THR A 115 14.51 7.04 -2.52
C THR A 115 13.04 6.88 -2.94
N TYR A 116 12.65 7.52 -4.04
CA TYR A 116 11.25 7.64 -4.46
C TYR A 116 10.99 7.00 -5.84
N SER A 117 9.78 6.49 -6.04
CA SER A 117 9.23 6.06 -7.33
C SER A 117 7.98 6.86 -7.66
N LEU A 118 7.70 7.00 -8.96
CA LEU A 118 6.39 7.41 -9.45
C LEU A 118 5.58 6.15 -9.71
N GLU A 119 4.35 6.12 -9.23
CA GLU A 119 3.45 4.97 -9.39
C GLU A 119 2.07 5.41 -9.86
N ASP A 120 1.39 4.57 -10.64
CA ASP A 120 -0.03 4.77 -10.93
C ASP A 120 -0.92 4.21 -9.81
N GLN A 121 -2.22 4.45 -9.90
CA GLN A 121 -3.23 3.93 -8.96
C GLN A 121 -3.32 2.40 -8.85
N ASN A 122 -2.60 1.66 -9.69
CA ASN A 122 -2.51 0.20 -9.63
C ASN A 122 -1.14 -0.25 -9.06
N GLY A 123 -0.35 0.67 -8.51
CA GLY A 123 0.99 0.40 -7.97
C GLY A 123 2.05 0.15 -9.06
N ARG A 124 1.77 0.49 -10.34
CA ARG A 124 2.74 0.29 -11.42
C ARG A 124 3.73 1.44 -11.45
N VAL A 125 5.01 1.10 -11.30
CA VAL A 125 6.10 2.08 -11.42
C VAL A 125 6.13 2.66 -12.83
N CYS A 126 6.11 3.98 -12.94
CA CYS A 126 6.24 4.72 -14.19
C CYS A 126 7.50 5.61 -14.17
N THR A 127 8.09 5.85 -15.33
CA THR A 127 9.19 6.82 -15.42
C THR A 127 8.63 8.24 -15.57
N LEU A 128 9.45 9.25 -15.25
CA LEU A 128 9.08 10.64 -15.52
C LEU A 128 8.76 10.87 -17.01
N ASN A 129 9.44 10.17 -17.91
CA ASN A 129 9.18 10.23 -19.35
C ASN A 129 7.83 9.61 -19.73
N ASP A 130 7.42 8.52 -19.07
CA ASP A 130 6.09 7.93 -19.29
C ASP A 130 5.00 8.90 -18.85
N LEU A 131 5.20 9.54 -17.69
CA LEU A 131 4.28 10.56 -17.20
C LEU A 131 4.19 11.76 -18.16
N LEU A 132 5.33 12.28 -18.63
CA LEU A 132 5.38 13.38 -19.61
C LEU A 132 4.64 13.03 -20.91
N ARG A 133 4.80 11.81 -21.41
CA ARG A 133 4.08 11.33 -22.60
C ARG A 133 2.58 11.32 -22.38
N GLU A 134 2.11 10.89 -21.21
CA GLU A 134 0.68 10.90 -20.90
C GLU A 134 0.14 12.32 -20.74
N LEU A 135 0.88 13.20 -20.09
CA LEU A 135 0.51 14.61 -19.97
C LEU A 135 0.46 15.33 -21.34
N SER A 136 1.27 14.89 -22.31
CA SER A 136 1.29 15.48 -23.66
C SER A 136 0.16 14.96 -24.57
N ARG A 137 -0.53 13.87 -24.19
CA ARG A 137 -1.66 13.31 -24.96
C ARG A 137 -2.99 13.98 -24.62
N LYS A 138 -2.99 14.92 -23.67
CA LYS A 138 -4.16 15.63 -23.13
C LYS A 138 -4.15 17.07 -23.60
#